data_AF-A0A9W8Q293-F1
#
_entry.id   AF-A0A9W8Q293-F1
#
_cell.length_a   1.000
_cell.length_b   1.000
_cell.length_c   1.000
_cell.angle_alpha   90.00
_cell.angle_beta   90.00
_cell.angle_gamma   90.00
#
_symmetry.space_group_name_H-M   'P 1'
#
loop_
_entity.id
_entity.type
_entity.pdbx_description
1 polymer ?
#
loop_
_entity_poly.entity_id
_entity_poly.type
_entity_poly.pdbx_seq_one_letter_code
_entity_poly.pdbx_strand_id
1 'polypeptide(L)'
;MSSQKRRIDEEAAGRAEGGNKAICRERTPRPEEKRMKHLARINTLEKQIEGLRCEIEHLKSENEKLRTKPSLENGASTRSSARKDSLGWLAAELSYVSSVASTLGLSLQKPTNHRELPILCGMICDKDQLAGLKSFMGAFADSPSQNACFFCLREAGLGLMVPMLAFGENGLRCQVHDNDDACVWISKREGRWVIGTSRD
;
A
#
# COMPACT_ATOMS: atom_id res chain seq x y z
N MET A 1 13.73 -76.31 -47.80
CA MET A 1 13.44 -75.89 -49.21
C MET A 1 11.94 -76.06 -49.39
N SER A 2 11.10 -75.15 -49.88
CA SER A 2 11.22 -73.96 -50.70
C SER A 2 9.92 -73.17 -50.44
N SER A 3 9.99 -71.89 -50.09
CA SER A 3 9.74 -70.77 -51.02
C SER A 3 8.27 -70.35 -51.17
N GLN A 4 8.08 -69.07 -50.86
CA GLN A 4 7.37 -68.07 -51.66
C GLN A 4 5.83 -67.95 -51.58
N LYS A 5 5.45 -66.70 -51.27
CA LYS A 5 4.40 -65.88 -51.90
C LYS A 5 2.95 -66.28 -51.63
N ARG A 6 2.26 -65.42 -50.86
CA ARG A 6 1.25 -64.44 -51.33
C ARG A 6 0.76 -63.66 -50.09
N ARG A 7 1.00 -62.35 -50.05
CA ARG A 7 0.11 -61.26 -50.52
C ARG A 7 -1.16 -61.21 -49.66
N ILE A 8 -1.26 -60.27 -48.72
CA ILE A 8 -1.67 -58.86 -48.90
C ILE A 8 -3.21 -58.75 -48.96
N ASP A 9 -3.74 -57.89 -48.07
CA ASP A 9 -5.04 -57.21 -48.04
C ASP A 9 -6.26 -58.04 -47.53
N GLU A 10 -6.78 -57.70 -46.34
CA GLU A 10 -7.93 -56.76 -46.11
C GLU A 10 -9.27 -57.47 -46.40
N GLU A 11 -10.35 -57.36 -45.66
CA GLU A 11 -10.77 -56.60 -44.49
C GLU A 11 -12.17 -57.15 -44.10
N ALA A 12 -12.72 -56.67 -42.99
CA ALA A 12 -14.14 -56.68 -42.65
C ALA A 12 -14.76 -57.93 -41.99
N ALA A 13 -14.45 -58.10 -40.70
CA ALA A 13 -15.48 -58.48 -39.71
C ALA A 13 -15.03 -58.12 -38.29
N GLY A 14 -15.44 -56.97 -37.79
CA GLY A 14 -15.16 -56.55 -36.41
C GLY A 14 -16.09 -55.42 -35.97
N ARG A 15 -17.36 -55.77 -35.74
CA ARG A 15 -18.37 -54.87 -35.17
C ARG A 15 -18.10 -54.58 -33.70
N ALA A 16 -18.18 -53.29 -33.37
CA ALA A 16 -18.80 -52.71 -32.19
C ALA A 16 -18.24 -53.04 -30.79
N GLU A 17 -17.47 -52.10 -30.24
CA GLU A 17 -17.66 -51.68 -28.84
C GLU A 17 -17.80 -50.16 -28.78
N GLY A 18 -18.96 -49.73 -28.25
CA GLY A 18 -19.37 -48.34 -28.16
C GLY A 18 -18.67 -47.60 -27.04
N GLY A 19 -17.86 -46.62 -27.40
CA GLY A 19 -17.41 -45.55 -26.52
C GLY A 19 -18.00 -44.23 -26.98
N ASN A 20 -19.22 -43.91 -26.53
CA ASN A 20 -19.87 -42.63 -26.79
C ASN A 20 -19.17 -41.52 -25.99
N LYS A 21 -17.99 -41.08 -26.43
CA LYS A 21 -17.42 -39.80 -26.01
C LYS A 21 -18.23 -38.71 -26.70
N ALA A 22 -19.25 -38.21 -26.02
CA ALA A 22 -19.88 -36.95 -26.35
C ALA A 22 -18.80 -35.87 -26.36
N ILE A 23 -18.26 -35.58 -27.55
CA ILE A 23 -17.47 -34.38 -27.79
C ILE A 23 -18.48 -33.24 -27.65
N CYS A 24 -18.54 -32.64 -26.46
CA CYS A 24 -19.17 -31.35 -26.24
C CYS A 24 -18.43 -30.34 -27.11
N ARG A 25 -18.84 -30.22 -28.37
CA ARG A 25 -18.48 -29.10 -29.23
C ARG A 25 -18.99 -27.85 -28.52
N GLU A 26 -18.10 -27.11 -27.88
CA GLU A 26 -18.35 -25.74 -27.45
C GLU A 26 -18.91 -24.99 -28.67
N ARG A 27 -20.22 -24.70 -28.62
CA ARG A 27 -20.86 -23.88 -29.64
C ARG A 27 -20.19 -22.52 -29.57
N THR A 28 -19.39 -22.20 -30.58
CA THR A 28 -18.91 -20.83 -30.77
C THR A 28 -20.12 -19.91 -30.81
N PRO A 29 -20.25 -18.97 -29.85
CA PRO A 29 -21.46 -18.16 -29.74
C PRO A 29 -21.63 -17.34 -31.01
N ARG A 30 -22.87 -17.28 -31.49
CA ARG A 30 -23.21 -16.57 -32.72
C ARG A 30 -22.81 -15.08 -32.55
N PRO A 31 -22.41 -14.38 -33.62
CA PRO A 31 -22.04 -12.96 -33.54
C PRO A 31 -23.08 -12.09 -32.82
N GLU A 32 -24.36 -12.43 -32.93
CA GLU A 32 -25.48 -11.79 -32.23
C GLU A 32 -25.48 -12.02 -30.71
N GLU A 33 -25.13 -13.23 -30.23
CA GLU A 33 -25.01 -13.54 -28.80
C GLU A 33 -23.82 -12.81 -28.18
N LYS A 34 -22.71 -12.70 -28.91
CA LYS A 34 -21.56 -11.88 -28.48
C LYS A 34 -21.98 -10.41 -28.36
N ARG A 35 -22.71 -9.88 -29.35
CA ARG A 35 -23.21 -8.50 -29.34
C ARG A 35 -24.16 -8.23 -28.18
N MET A 36 -25.10 -9.13 -27.90
CA MET A 36 -26.00 -9.05 -26.73
C MET A 36 -25.23 -9.05 -25.40
N LYS A 37 -24.22 -9.92 -25.27
CA LYS A 37 -23.36 -9.98 -24.08
C LYS A 37 -22.55 -8.69 -23.89
N HIS A 38 -22.04 -8.11 -24.97
CA HIS A 38 -21.35 -6.82 -24.92
C HIS A 38 -22.29 -5.68 -24.51
N LEU A 39 -23.50 -5.62 -25.06
CA LEU A 39 -24.50 -4.62 -24.68
C LEU A 39 -24.91 -4.75 -23.21
N ALA A 40 -25.09 -5.98 -22.71
CA ALA A 40 -25.38 -6.20 -21.30
C ALA A 40 -24.25 -5.69 -20.39
N ARG A 41 -22.99 -5.94 -20.77
CA ARG A 41 -21.82 -5.45 -20.04
C ARG A 41 -21.71 -3.93 -20.07
N ILE A 42 -21.99 -3.29 -21.21
CA ILE A 42 -22.02 -1.84 -21.34
C ILE A 42 -23.07 -1.26 -20.39
N ASN A 43 -24.30 -1.78 -20.40
CA ASN A 43 -25.36 -1.33 -19.50
C ASN A 43 -24.99 -1.49 -18.01
N THR A 44 -24.26 -2.54 -17.65
CA THR A 44 -23.77 -2.71 -16.27
C THR A 44 -22.73 -1.66 -15.91
N LEU A 45 -21.76 -1.40 -16.80
CA LEU A 45 -20.73 -0.39 -16.58
C LEU A 45 -21.32 1.02 -16.50
N GLU A 46 -22.30 1.34 -17.35
CA GLU A 46 -23.01 2.63 -17.31
C GLU A 46 -23.72 2.83 -15.97
N LYS A 47 -24.38 1.79 -15.44
CA LYS A 47 -24.99 1.85 -14.09
C LYS A 47 -23.96 2.04 -12.98
N GLN A 48 -22.79 1.40 -13.09
CA GLN A 48 -21.71 1.57 -12.11
C GLN A 48 -21.13 2.98 -12.16
N ILE A 49 -20.92 3.53 -13.35
CA ILE A 49 -20.45 4.91 -13.54
C ILE A 49 -21.45 5.90 -12.93
N GLU A 50 -22.75 5.68 -13.16
CA GLU A 50 -23.78 6.54 -12.58
C GLU A 50 -23.80 6.46 -11.04
N GLY A 51 -23.67 5.25 -10.47
CA GLY A 51 -23.55 5.08 -9.02
C GLY A 51 -22.36 5.84 -8.42
N LEU A 52 -21.19 5.73 -9.06
CA LEU A 52 -19.97 6.44 -8.63
C LEU A 52 -20.12 7.96 -8.74
N ARG A 53 -20.82 8.47 -9.77
CA ARG A 53 -21.11 9.90 -9.91
C ARG A 53 -22.01 10.40 -8.78
N CYS A 54 -23.05 9.65 -8.43
CA CYS A 54 -23.90 9.98 -7.29
C CYS A 54 -23.13 10.01 -5.97
N GLU A 55 -22.22 9.05 -5.75
CA GLU A 55 -21.39 9.00 -4.54
C GLU A 55 -20.41 10.18 -4.45
N ILE A 56 -19.78 10.55 -5.57
CA ILE A 56 -18.90 11.73 -5.63
C ILE A 56 -19.67 13.01 -5.28
N GLU A 57 -20.86 13.21 -5.85
CA GLU A 57 -21.68 14.39 -5.53
C GLU A 57 -22.15 14.39 -4.08
N HIS A 58 -22.52 13.22 -3.53
CA HIS A 58 -22.87 13.09 -2.11
C HIS A 58 -21.71 13.51 -1.21
N LEU A 59 -20.51 12.95 -1.42
CA LEU A 59 -19.30 13.25 -0.65
C LEU A 59 -18.86 14.71 -0.79
N LYS A 60 -19.05 15.30 -1.97
CA LYS A 60 -18.77 16.72 -2.22
C LYS A 60 -19.73 17.60 -1.41
N SER A 61 -21.02 17.24 -1.38
CA SER A 61 -22.02 17.95 -0.58
C SER A 61 -21.75 17.83 0.93
N GLU A 62 -21.26 16.69 1.41
CA GLU A 62 -20.86 16.52 2.82
C GLU A 62 -19.62 17.35 3.16
N ASN A 63 -18.61 17.37 2.28
CA ASN A 63 -17.44 18.23 2.46
C ASN A 63 -17.82 19.72 2.51
N GLU A 64 -18.75 20.15 1.67
CA GLU A 64 -19.22 21.53 1.66
C GLU A 64 -20.03 21.86 2.92
N LYS A 65 -20.86 20.94 3.42
CA LYS A 65 -21.55 21.08 4.72
C LYS A 65 -20.58 21.16 5.90
N LEU A 66 -19.49 20.39 5.87
CA LEU A 66 -18.47 20.44 6.92
C LEU A 66 -17.67 21.76 6.87
N ARG A 67 -17.39 22.29 5.68
CA ARG A 67 -16.72 23.58 5.51
C ARG A 67 -17.61 24.79 5.84
N THR A 68 -18.93 24.66 5.69
CA THR A 68 -19.90 25.73 5.94
C THR A 68 -20.47 25.75 7.36
N LYS A 69 -20.12 24.78 8.23
CA LYS A 69 -20.33 24.92 9.68
C LYS A 69 -19.47 26.09 10.19
N PRO A 70 -20.07 27.27 10.48
CA PRO A 70 -19.31 28.39 10.95
C PRO A 70 -18.89 28.09 12.39
N SER A 71 -17.60 28.23 12.66
CA SER A 71 -17.05 28.42 14.00
C SER A 71 -17.68 29.68 14.59
N LEU A 72 -18.83 29.54 15.24
CA LEU A 72 -19.52 30.60 15.95
C LEU A 72 -19.49 30.27 17.44
N GLU A 73 -18.41 30.68 18.10
CA GLU A 73 -18.53 31.43 19.35
C GLU A 73 -17.25 32.24 19.64
N ASN A 74 -17.39 33.55 19.39
CA ASN A 74 -16.97 34.69 20.20
C ASN A 74 -15.50 34.89 20.60
N GLY A 75 -14.97 36.07 20.20
CA GLY A 75 -14.00 36.76 21.05
C GLY A 75 -13.03 37.68 20.32
N ALA A 76 -13.54 38.77 19.73
CA ALA A 76 -12.71 39.93 19.41
C ALA A 76 -12.20 40.60 20.71
N SER A 77 -11.23 39.99 21.40
CA SER A 77 -10.42 40.61 22.48
C SER A 77 -9.27 39.76 23.05
N THR A 78 -8.86 38.66 22.42
CA THR A 78 -7.91 37.69 23.01
C THR A 78 -6.67 37.43 22.16
N ARG A 79 -6.05 38.48 21.61
CA ARG A 79 -4.80 38.34 20.82
C ARG A 79 -3.59 37.83 21.63
N SER A 80 -3.67 37.77 22.96
CA SER A 80 -2.62 37.20 23.82
C SER A 80 -2.95 35.82 24.44
N SER A 81 -4.22 35.41 24.52
CA SER A 81 -4.63 34.15 25.17
C SER A 81 -4.65 32.96 24.21
N ALA A 82 -5.13 33.14 22.97
CA ALA A 82 -5.20 32.06 21.99
C ALA A 82 -3.80 31.52 21.57
N ARG A 83 -2.75 32.35 21.69
CA ARG A 83 -1.35 31.91 21.52
C ARG A 83 -0.88 31.00 22.66
N LYS A 84 -1.37 31.20 23.89
CA LYS A 84 -1.04 30.33 25.03
C LYS A 84 -1.73 28.97 24.91
N ASP A 85 -2.98 28.94 24.46
CA ASP A 85 -3.73 27.68 24.31
C ASP A 85 -3.23 26.85 23.13
N SER A 86 -2.86 27.49 22.02
CA SER A 86 -2.21 26.81 20.87
C SER A 86 -0.81 26.30 21.18
N LEU A 87 -0.02 27.03 21.98
CA LEU A 87 1.27 26.54 22.47
C LEU A 87 1.10 25.39 23.47
N GLY A 88 0.09 25.44 24.33
CA GLY A 88 -0.24 24.35 25.26
C GLY A 88 -0.61 23.06 24.53
N TRP A 89 -1.43 23.16 23.49
CA TRP A 89 -1.78 22.01 22.65
C TRP A 89 -0.57 21.45 21.89
N LEU A 90 0.26 22.31 21.27
CA LEU A 90 1.51 21.88 20.62
C LEU A 90 2.48 21.21 21.60
N ALA A 91 2.60 21.74 22.82
CA ALA A 91 3.45 21.14 23.86
C ALA A 91 2.92 19.77 24.30
N ALA A 92 1.60 19.61 24.41
CA ALA A 92 0.98 18.33 24.73
C ALA A 92 1.19 17.30 23.60
N GLU A 93 1.03 17.69 22.35
CA GLU A 93 1.28 16.82 21.19
C GLU A 93 2.75 16.43 21.07
N LEU A 94 3.69 17.38 21.22
CA LEU A 94 5.12 17.06 21.22
C LEU A 94 5.51 16.17 22.40
N SER A 95 4.87 16.35 23.56
CA SER A 95 5.05 15.47 24.72
C SER A 95 4.52 14.05 24.43
N TYR A 96 3.35 13.93 23.79
CA TYR A 96 2.81 12.66 23.36
C TYR A 96 3.73 11.97 22.34
N VAL A 97 4.16 12.68 21.31
CA VAL A 97 5.12 12.19 20.31
C VAL A 97 6.41 11.73 20.98
N SER A 98 6.98 12.53 21.89
CA SER A 98 8.19 12.20 22.63
C SER A 98 8.00 10.95 23.49
N SER A 99 6.85 10.80 24.15
CA SER A 99 6.51 9.64 24.98
C SER A 99 6.39 8.36 24.16
N VAL A 100 5.68 8.41 23.03
CA VAL A 100 5.53 7.29 22.10
C VAL A 100 6.88 6.91 21.50
N ALA A 101 7.66 7.89 21.02
CA ALA A 101 8.99 7.65 20.47
C ALA A 101 9.91 6.98 21.50
N SER A 102 9.88 7.43 22.75
CA SER A 102 10.67 6.83 23.84
C SER A 102 10.23 5.41 24.15
N THR A 103 8.93 5.13 24.16
CA THR A 103 8.36 3.79 24.40
C THR A 103 8.75 2.81 23.29
N LEU A 104 8.85 3.30 22.06
CA LEU A 104 9.31 2.53 20.90
C LEU A 104 10.85 2.44 20.82
N GLY A 105 11.59 3.13 21.70
CA GLY A 105 13.05 3.20 21.61
C GLY A 105 13.56 3.88 20.33
N LEU A 106 12.75 4.81 19.78
CA LEU A 106 13.10 5.62 18.62
C LEU A 106 13.96 6.80 19.06
N SER A 107 15.01 7.05 18.29
CA SER A 107 15.89 8.20 18.44
C SER A 107 16.09 8.87 17.09
N LEU A 108 16.15 10.20 17.08
CA LEU A 108 16.51 10.93 15.87
C LEU A 108 18.04 10.97 15.76
N GLN A 109 18.54 10.77 14.54
CA GLN A 109 19.94 10.92 14.20
C GLN A 109 20.39 12.35 14.50
N LYS A 110 21.64 12.50 14.95
CA LYS A 110 22.25 13.82 15.19
C LYS A 110 23.33 14.07 14.13
N PRO A 111 23.38 15.26 13.51
CA PRO A 111 22.43 16.37 13.65
C PRO A 111 21.06 16.02 13.04
N THR A 112 19.99 16.38 13.73
CA THR A 112 18.61 16.10 13.29
C THR A 112 18.26 17.00 12.12
N ASN A 113 17.87 16.40 11.00
CA ASN A 113 17.39 17.15 9.86
C ASN A 113 15.94 17.62 10.11
N HIS A 114 15.58 18.80 9.58
CA HIS A 114 14.26 19.41 9.76
C HIS A 114 13.10 18.57 9.22
N ARG A 115 13.38 17.53 8.42
CA ARG A 115 12.38 16.60 7.85
C ARG A 115 12.01 15.43 8.77
N GLU A 116 12.90 15.00 9.65
CA GLU A 116 12.71 13.76 10.43
C GLU A 116 11.56 13.90 11.43
N LEU A 117 11.56 15.01 12.19
CA LEU A 117 10.57 15.25 13.23
C LEU A 117 9.14 15.41 12.68
N PRO A 118 8.87 16.23 11.63
CA PRO A 118 7.51 16.35 11.09
C PRO A 118 6.95 15.03 10.55
N ILE A 119 7.78 14.21 9.89
CA ILE A 119 7.35 12.91 9.36
C ILE A 119 7.03 11.96 10.51
N LEU A 120 7.88 11.90 11.53
CA LEU A 120 7.64 11.10 12.73
C LEU A 120 6.39 11.55 13.49
N CYS A 121 6.18 12.85 13.65
CA CYS A 121 4.97 13.39 14.28
C CYS A 121 3.72 12.95 13.50
N GLY A 122 3.70 13.15 12.18
CA GLY A 122 2.57 12.74 11.34
C GLY A 122 2.26 11.24 11.47
N MET A 123 3.29 10.42 11.54
CA MET A 123 3.17 8.97 11.72
C MET A 123 2.62 8.56 13.08
N ILE A 124 3.07 9.22 14.16
CA ILE A 124 2.61 8.91 15.52
C ILE A 124 1.16 9.39 15.74
N CYS A 125 0.77 10.50 15.11
CA CYS A 125 -0.59 11.01 15.17
C CYS A 125 -1.57 10.20 14.31
N ASP A 126 -1.08 9.50 13.27
CA ASP A 126 -1.86 8.57 12.44
C ASP A 126 -1.88 7.17 13.10
N LYS A 127 -3.07 6.71 13.51
CA LYS A 127 -3.23 5.43 14.23
C LYS A 127 -2.81 4.22 13.40
N ASP A 128 -3.13 4.23 12.10
CA ASP A 128 -2.85 3.10 11.22
C ASP A 128 -1.36 3.03 10.92
N GLN A 129 -0.73 4.19 10.66
CA GLN A 129 0.71 4.23 10.47
C GLN A 129 1.51 3.89 11.74
N LEU A 130 1.04 4.32 12.91
CA LEU A 130 1.65 3.94 14.18
C LEU A 130 1.52 2.43 14.44
N ALA A 131 0.38 1.83 14.11
CA ALA A 131 0.18 0.38 14.23
C ALA A 131 1.09 -0.39 13.28
N GLY A 132 1.22 0.05 12.02
CA GLY A 132 2.14 -0.54 11.06
C GLY A 132 3.59 -0.41 11.49
N LEU A 133 4.01 0.77 11.98
CA LEU A 133 5.35 0.97 12.54
C LEU A 133 5.65 0.02 13.71
N LYS A 134 4.70 -0.14 14.65
CA LYS A 134 4.84 -1.09 15.76
C LYS A 134 4.99 -2.52 15.28
N SER A 135 4.17 -2.93 14.31
CA SER A 135 4.24 -4.27 13.72
C SER A 135 5.59 -4.51 13.02
N PHE A 136 6.04 -3.54 12.23
CA PHE A 136 7.36 -3.54 11.59
C PHE A 136 8.47 -3.71 12.63
N MET A 137 8.49 -2.88 13.68
CA MET A 137 9.52 -2.93 14.73
C MET A 137 9.50 -4.26 15.50
N GLY A 138 8.31 -4.81 15.75
CA GLY A 138 8.13 -6.11 16.39
C GLY A 138 8.69 -7.27 15.57
N ALA A 139 8.50 -7.26 14.25
CA ALA A 139 9.04 -8.29 13.36
C ALA A 139 10.57 -8.32 13.31
N PHE A 140 11.22 -7.20 13.65
CA PHE A 140 12.67 -7.04 13.64
C PHE A 140 13.29 -6.87 15.04
N ALA A 141 12.51 -7.09 16.10
CA ALA A 141 12.95 -6.94 17.48
C ALA A 141 14.13 -7.86 17.82
N ASP A 142 14.09 -9.11 17.34
CA ASP A 142 15.09 -10.14 17.67
C ASP A 142 16.07 -10.43 16.53
N SER A 143 16.09 -9.61 15.46
CA SER A 143 16.97 -9.84 14.31
C SER A 143 18.30 -9.08 14.46
N PRO A 144 19.42 -9.76 14.80
CA PRO A 144 20.73 -9.12 14.89
C PRO A 144 21.33 -8.79 13.52
N SER A 145 20.86 -9.44 12.46
CA SER A 145 21.35 -9.25 11.08
C SER A 145 20.94 -7.92 10.44
N GLN A 146 20.17 -7.09 11.14
CA GLN A 146 19.63 -5.83 10.59
C GLN A 146 20.31 -4.56 11.05
N ASN A 147 21.44 -4.67 11.76
CA ASN A 147 22.20 -3.51 12.23
C ASN A 147 22.74 -2.61 11.09
N ALA A 148 22.62 -3.04 9.82
CA ALA A 148 23.01 -2.29 8.63
C ALA A 148 21.85 -2.09 7.62
N CYS A 149 20.61 -2.47 7.99
CA CYS A 149 19.46 -2.31 7.12
C CYS A 149 18.79 -0.95 7.34
N PHE A 150 18.43 -0.30 6.24
CA PHE A 150 17.67 0.95 6.24
C PHE A 150 16.34 0.71 5.55
N PHE A 151 15.27 1.16 6.19
CA PHE A 151 13.91 1.08 5.67
C PHE A 151 13.36 2.48 5.54
N CYS A 152 12.59 2.74 4.49
CA CYS A 152 11.88 4.01 4.40
C CYS A 152 10.90 4.11 5.58
N LEU A 153 10.99 5.18 6.36
CA LEU A 153 10.16 5.34 7.55
C LEU A 153 8.67 5.27 7.18
N ARG A 154 8.26 5.97 6.11
CA ARG A 154 6.87 5.97 5.62
C ARG A 154 6.36 4.57 5.30
N GLU A 155 7.16 3.77 4.58
CA GLU A 155 6.80 2.39 4.23
C GLU A 155 6.75 1.48 5.46
N ALA A 156 7.67 1.67 6.41
CA ALA A 156 7.64 0.97 7.69
C ALA A 156 6.37 1.33 8.48
N GLY A 157 5.91 2.57 8.41
CA GLY A 157 4.62 3.00 8.95
C GLY A 157 3.43 2.25 8.32
N LEU A 158 3.52 1.86 7.05
CA LEU A 158 2.52 1.02 6.39
C LEU A 158 2.67 -0.48 6.72
N GLY A 159 3.61 -0.85 7.59
CA GLY A 159 3.90 -2.24 7.95
C GLY A 159 4.69 -3.01 6.90
N LEU A 160 5.28 -2.31 5.91
CA LEU A 160 6.04 -2.95 4.84
C LEU A 160 7.45 -3.29 5.32
N MET A 161 7.85 -4.54 5.06
CA MET A 161 9.07 -5.16 5.61
C MET A 161 10.21 -5.29 4.61
N VAL A 162 10.05 -4.76 3.40
CA VAL A 162 11.04 -4.88 2.33
C VAL A 162 12.10 -3.77 2.51
N PRO A 163 13.40 -4.09 2.56
CA PRO A 163 14.44 -3.08 2.50
C PRO A 163 14.37 -2.37 1.14
N MET A 164 13.83 -1.15 1.12
CA MET A 164 13.64 -0.38 -0.11
C MET A 164 14.89 0.46 -0.45
N LEU A 165 16.05 -0.19 -0.45
CA LEU A 165 17.34 0.44 -0.73
C LEU A 165 17.74 0.21 -2.19
N ALA A 166 17.95 1.29 -2.92
CA ALA A 166 18.85 1.30 -4.07
C ALA A 166 20.16 2.00 -3.64
N PHE A 167 21.30 1.32 -3.79
CA PHE A 167 22.60 1.96 -3.67
C PHE A 167 22.88 2.70 -4.97
N GLY A 168 22.75 4.02 -4.95
CA GLY A 168 23.18 4.89 -6.05
C GLY A 168 24.57 5.47 -5.78
N GLU A 169 25.21 5.99 -6.82
CA GLU A 169 26.51 6.70 -6.73
C GLU A 169 26.49 7.83 -5.68
N ASN A 170 25.32 8.43 -5.44
CA ASN A 170 25.14 9.57 -4.53
C ASN A 170 24.60 9.22 -3.14
N GLY A 171 24.25 7.97 -2.81
CA GLY A 171 23.53 7.74 -1.54
C GLY A 171 22.65 6.51 -1.45
N LEU A 172 22.00 6.38 -0.29
CA LEU A 172 20.81 5.54 -0.14
C LEU A 172 19.66 6.23 -0.87
N ARG A 173 19.02 5.54 -1.81
CA ARG A 173 17.82 6.02 -2.49
C ARG A 173 16.65 5.10 -2.19
N CYS A 174 15.49 5.72 -1.98
CA CYS A 174 14.25 4.99 -1.80
C CYS A 174 13.65 4.68 -3.17
N GLN A 175 13.50 3.40 -3.50
CA GLN A 175 12.93 2.96 -4.78
C GLN A 175 11.46 3.42 -4.96
N VAL A 176 10.76 3.70 -3.87
CA VAL A 176 9.38 4.22 -3.90
C VAL A 176 9.36 5.72 -4.16
N HIS A 177 10.39 6.43 -3.69
CA HIS A 177 10.50 7.89 -3.74
C HIS A 177 11.71 8.28 -4.60
N ASP A 178 11.78 7.76 -5.82
CA ASP A 178 12.95 7.79 -6.73
C ASP A 178 13.55 9.20 -6.98
N ASN A 179 12.81 10.28 -6.68
CA ASN A 179 13.22 11.67 -6.83
C ASN A 179 13.32 12.47 -5.51
N ASP A 180 13.09 11.84 -4.35
CA ASP A 180 13.20 12.51 -3.06
C ASP A 180 14.57 12.21 -2.44
N ASP A 181 15.56 13.05 -2.78
CA ASP A 181 16.95 12.94 -2.28
C ASP A 181 17.04 12.99 -0.73
N ALA A 182 15.95 13.31 -0.03
CA ALA A 182 15.88 13.42 1.43
C ALA A 182 14.78 12.55 2.04
N CYS A 183 14.68 11.29 1.59
CA CYS A 183 13.87 10.28 2.27
C CYS A 183 14.32 10.11 3.73
N VAL A 184 13.36 9.93 4.64
CA VAL A 184 13.63 9.60 6.05
C VAL A 184 13.68 8.10 6.21
N TRP A 185 14.73 7.62 6.84
CA TRP A 185 15.02 6.20 7.05
C TRP A 185 14.83 5.83 8.51
N ILE A 186 14.46 4.58 8.75
CA ILE A 186 14.55 3.91 10.04
C ILE A 186 15.54 2.76 9.93
N SER A 187 16.46 2.69 10.88
CA SER A 187 17.51 1.65 10.96
C SER A 187 17.71 1.22 12.40
N LYS A 188 18.19 0.00 12.61
CA LYS A 188 18.57 -0.48 13.94
C LYS A 188 20.07 -0.32 14.11
N ARG A 189 20.53 0.35 15.17
CA ARG A 189 21.95 0.58 15.46
C ARG A 189 22.18 0.34 16.93
N GLU A 190 23.16 -0.52 17.25
CA GLU A 190 23.50 -0.85 18.64
C GLU A 190 22.28 -1.25 19.50
N GLY A 191 21.32 -1.96 18.88
CA GLY A 191 20.08 -2.40 19.53
C GLY A 191 19.00 -1.32 19.69
N ARG A 192 19.19 -0.11 19.15
CA ARG A 192 18.22 0.99 19.19
C ARG A 192 17.72 1.33 17.80
N TRP A 193 16.50 1.88 17.72
CA TRP A 193 15.96 2.35 16.46
C TRP A 193 16.34 3.81 16.25
N VAL A 194 16.94 4.10 15.10
CA VAL A 194 17.42 5.42 14.71
C VAL A 194 16.70 5.85 13.45
N ILE A 195 16.09 7.03 13.52
CA ILE A 195 15.44 7.70 12.40
C ILE A 195 16.37 8.79 11.88
N GLY A 196 16.60 8.84 10.58
CA GLY A 196 17.60 9.72 10.01
C GLY A 196 17.45 9.93 8.51
N THR A 197 17.90 11.08 8.03
CA THR A 197 18.06 11.37 6.59
C THR A 197 19.50 11.11 6.10
N SER A 198 20.46 10.96 7.02
CA SER A 198 21.89 10.90 6.73
C SER A 198 22.45 9.47 6.86
N ARG A 199 23.54 9.21 6.12
CA ARG A 199 24.32 7.95 6.15
C ARG A 199 25.12 7.74 7.45
N ASP A 200 25.36 8.78 8.25
CA ASP A 200 26.33 8.74 9.37
C ASP A 200 25.86 7.91 10.57
#